data_AF-A0A3M1RUI2-F1
#
_entry.id   AF-A0A3M1RUI2-F1
#
_cell.length_a   1.000
_cell.length_b   1.000
_cell.length_c   1.000
_cell.angle_alpha   90.00
_cell.angle_beta   90.00
_cell.angle_gamma   90.00
#
_symmetry.space_group_name_H-M   'P 1'
#
loop_
_entity.id
_entity.type
_entity.pdbx_description
1 polymer ?
#
loop_
_entity_poly.entity_id
_entity_poly.type
_entity_poly.pdbx_seq_one_letter_code
_entity_poly.pdbx_strand_id
1 'polypeptide(L)'
;MSSPAGTAGWLARLERAGRWLENLLLMGLLLVMLGLGGAQIVLRNFLGGGLNWTDEALRLLLLWLALLGAVAASRDDRHISIDVLGRVLPPRWRLAAGVVVSLFTAGVCLVLAWHALGFVGESREYGDTLLGDRPAWLFQAILPVGFGLIAYRYLLLALRRALALLRPGSSA
;
A
#
# COMPACT_ATOMS: atom_id res chain seq x y z
N MET A 1 -7.44 -34.54 -23.30
CA MET A 1 -6.34 -33.69 -23.81
C MET A 1 -6.91 -32.32 -24.16
N SER A 2 -7.03 -31.42 -23.18
CA SER A 2 -7.47 -30.03 -23.37
C SER A 2 -6.42 -29.09 -22.78
N SER A 3 -5.93 -28.17 -23.61
CA SER A 3 -4.76 -27.31 -23.36
C SER A 3 -4.91 -26.39 -22.15
N PRO A 4 -3.95 -26.38 -21.19
CA PRO A 4 -3.88 -25.41 -20.09
C PRO A 4 -3.31 -24.03 -20.48
N ALA A 5 -3.09 -23.75 -21.77
CA ALA A 5 -2.34 -22.56 -22.23
C ALA A 5 -3.18 -21.26 -22.34
N GLY A 6 -4.51 -21.35 -22.52
CA GLY A 6 -5.36 -20.18 -22.77
C GLY A 6 -5.71 -19.36 -21.52
N THR A 7 -5.95 -20.02 -20.39
CA THR A 7 -6.35 -19.39 -19.12
C THR A 7 -5.18 -18.69 -18.43
N ALA A 8 -3.98 -19.27 -18.50
CA ALA A 8 -2.75 -18.68 -17.97
C ALA A 8 -2.40 -17.34 -18.64
N GLY A 9 -2.63 -17.21 -19.95
CA GLY A 9 -2.37 -15.99 -20.71
C GLY A 9 -3.32 -14.84 -20.38
N TRP A 10 -4.59 -15.14 -20.10
CA TRP A 10 -5.60 -14.12 -19.79
C TRP A 10 -5.42 -13.53 -18.39
N LEU A 11 -5.11 -14.40 -17.40
CA LEU A 11 -4.78 -13.98 -16.03
C LEU A 11 -3.52 -13.10 -16.00
N ALA A 12 -2.47 -13.49 -16.71
CA ALA A 12 -1.23 -12.70 -16.80
C ALA A 12 -1.41 -11.35 -17.52
N ARG A 13 -2.44 -11.20 -18.35
CA ARG A 13 -2.82 -9.93 -18.99
C ARG A 13 -3.59 -9.04 -18.03
N LEU A 14 -4.54 -9.59 -17.28
CA LEU A 14 -5.27 -8.84 -16.25
C LEU A 14 -4.36 -8.32 -15.15
N GLU A 15 -3.43 -9.15 -14.67
CA GLU A 15 -2.44 -8.72 -13.70
C GLU A 15 -1.61 -7.56 -14.26
N ARG A 16 -1.08 -7.68 -15.50
CA ARG A 16 -0.34 -6.59 -16.14
C ARG A 16 -1.14 -5.30 -16.29
N ALA A 17 -2.41 -5.39 -16.70
CA ALA A 17 -3.27 -4.22 -16.83
C ALA A 17 -3.51 -3.56 -15.47
N GLY A 18 -3.77 -4.34 -14.42
CA GLY A 18 -3.91 -3.83 -13.05
C GLY A 18 -2.65 -3.12 -12.56
N ARG A 19 -1.46 -3.69 -12.81
CA ARG A 19 -0.19 -3.05 -12.45
C ARG A 19 0.05 -1.74 -13.18
N TRP A 20 -0.31 -1.69 -14.46
CA TRP A 20 -0.14 -0.48 -15.27
C TRP A 20 -1.07 0.63 -14.80
N LEU A 21 -2.33 0.30 -14.50
CA LEU A 21 -3.30 1.24 -13.95
C LEU A 21 -2.88 1.77 -12.58
N GLU A 22 -2.40 0.89 -11.68
CA GLU A 22 -1.88 1.26 -10.36
C GLU A 22 -0.72 2.24 -10.48
N ASN A 23 0.27 1.94 -11.33
CA ASN A 23 1.41 2.83 -11.56
C ASN A 23 0.99 4.16 -12.20
N LEU A 24 0.06 4.14 -13.15
CA LEU A 24 -0.46 5.36 -13.79
C LEU A 24 -1.18 6.24 -12.77
N LEU A 25 -1.97 5.63 -11.88
CA LEU A 25 -2.69 6.33 -10.83
C LEU A 25 -1.72 6.96 -9.83
N LEU A 26 -0.69 6.22 -9.37
CA LEU A 26 0.36 6.75 -8.50
C LEU A 26 1.10 7.93 -9.15
N MET A 27 1.49 7.78 -10.42
CA MET A 27 2.20 8.83 -11.15
C MET A 27 1.32 10.06 -11.33
N GLY A 28 0.05 9.88 -11.71
CA GLY A 28 -0.92 10.96 -11.85
C GLY A 28 -1.13 11.71 -10.53
N LEU A 29 -1.29 10.97 -9.43
CA LEU A 29 -1.49 11.55 -8.11
C LEU A 29 -0.26 12.37 -7.65
N LEU A 30 0.93 11.85 -7.90
CA LEU A 30 2.20 12.54 -7.61
C LEU A 30 2.37 13.81 -8.45
N LEU A 31 2.05 13.76 -9.74
CA LEU A 31 2.10 14.93 -10.62
C LEU A 31 1.09 16.01 -10.21
N VAL A 32 -0.13 15.61 -9.85
CA VAL A 32 -1.16 16.53 -9.34
C VAL A 32 -0.71 17.17 -8.04
N MET A 33 -0.16 16.39 -7.12
CA MET A 33 0.36 16.91 -5.85
C MET A 33 1.52 17.89 -6.06
N LEU A 34 2.46 17.57 -6.96
CA LEU A 34 3.58 18.45 -7.29
C LEU A 34 3.10 19.75 -7.97
N GLY A 35 2.14 19.64 -8.89
CA GLY A 35 1.55 20.79 -9.57
C GLY A 35 0.78 21.70 -8.62
N LEU A 36 -0.08 21.15 -7.75
CA LEU A 36 -0.82 21.91 -6.75
C LEU A 36 0.11 22.55 -5.72
N GLY A 37 1.10 21.80 -5.21
CA GLY A 37 2.08 22.31 -4.25
C GLY A 37 2.92 23.43 -4.84
N GLY A 38 3.42 23.25 -6.06
CA GLY A 38 4.15 24.28 -6.80
C GLY A 38 3.30 25.54 -7.04
N ALA A 39 2.06 25.37 -7.51
CA ALA A 39 1.13 26.47 -7.71
C ALA A 39 0.85 27.24 -6.42
N GLN A 40 0.66 26.54 -5.30
CA GLN A 40 0.43 27.18 -4.01
C GLN A 40 1.64 27.97 -3.50
N ILE A 41 2.86 27.43 -3.67
CA ILE A 41 4.10 28.14 -3.34
C ILE A 41 4.19 29.42 -4.18
N VAL A 42 3.92 29.36 -5.48
CA VAL A 42 3.95 30.54 -6.35
C VAL A 42 2.89 31.57 -5.92
N LEU A 43 1.65 31.15 -5.71
CA LEU A 43 0.55 32.03 -5.34
C LEU A 43 0.85 32.75 -4.01
N ARG A 44 1.33 32.01 -3.01
CA ARG A 44 1.60 32.54 -1.67
C ARG A 44 2.79 33.49 -1.64
N ASN A 45 3.86 33.19 -2.38
CA ASN A 45 5.08 34.00 -2.36
C ASN A 45 5.06 35.17 -3.34
N PHE A 46 4.40 35.03 -4.49
CA PHE A 46 4.40 36.07 -5.54
C PHE A 46 3.09 36.87 -5.61
N LEU A 47 1.95 36.24 -5.36
CA LEU A 47 0.64 36.90 -5.43
C LEU A 47 0.10 37.31 -4.04
N GLY A 48 0.85 37.04 -2.96
CA GLY A 48 0.50 37.43 -1.59
C GLY A 48 -0.76 36.76 -1.04
N GLY A 49 -1.32 35.77 -1.76
CA GLY A 49 -2.55 35.07 -1.43
C GLY A 49 -2.39 33.56 -1.52
N GLY A 50 -3.09 32.81 -0.67
CA GLY A 50 -3.11 31.35 -0.69
C GLY A 50 -4.53 30.82 -0.88
N LEU A 51 -4.67 29.71 -1.60
CA LEU A 51 -5.93 28.98 -1.64
C LEU A 51 -6.05 28.16 -0.36
N ASN A 52 -6.99 28.52 0.52
CA ASN A 52 -7.14 27.87 1.82
C ASN A 52 -7.36 26.36 1.72
N TRP A 53 -8.07 25.88 0.68
CA TRP A 53 -8.38 24.46 0.48
C TRP A 53 -7.20 23.62 -0.03
N THR A 54 -6.13 24.26 -0.52
CA THR A 54 -5.02 23.52 -1.15
C THR A 54 -4.18 22.82 -0.09
N ASP A 55 -4.08 23.36 1.12
CA ASP A 55 -3.38 22.70 2.23
C ASP A 55 -4.08 21.38 2.62
N GLU A 56 -5.41 21.34 2.70
CA GLU A 56 -6.15 20.09 2.92
C GLU A 56 -6.06 19.16 1.72
N ALA A 57 -6.16 19.67 0.50
CA ALA A 57 -6.04 18.86 -0.71
C ALA A 57 -4.67 18.17 -0.80
N LEU A 58 -3.58 18.87 -0.48
CA LEU A 58 -2.24 18.30 -0.47
C LEU A 58 -2.09 17.20 0.59
N ARG A 59 -2.65 17.40 1.79
CA ARG A 59 -2.67 16.35 2.83
C ARG A 59 -3.44 15.11 2.38
N LEU A 60 -4.57 15.30 1.70
CA LEU A 60 -5.35 14.20 1.14
C LEU A 60 -4.61 13.48 0.02
N LEU A 61 -3.98 14.20 -0.90
CA LEU A 61 -3.18 13.61 -1.98
C LEU A 61 -1.99 12.83 -1.41
N LEU A 62 -1.31 13.38 -0.41
CA LEU A 62 -0.22 12.71 0.31
C LEU A 62 -0.70 11.42 0.96
N LEU A 63 -1.86 11.45 1.64
CA LEU A 63 -2.46 10.27 2.27
C LEU A 63 -2.71 9.15 1.25
N TRP A 64 -3.38 9.51 0.14
CA TRP A 64 -3.69 8.55 -0.92
C TRP A 64 -2.43 8.02 -1.60
N LEU A 65 -1.46 8.89 -1.89
CA LEU A 65 -0.19 8.53 -2.52
C LEU A 65 0.62 7.59 -1.62
N ALA A 66 0.68 7.87 -0.32
CA ALA A 66 1.39 7.05 0.65
C ALA A 66 0.75 5.65 0.77
N LEU A 67 -0.57 5.56 0.91
CA LEU A 67 -1.24 4.26 1.06
C LEU A 67 -1.19 3.43 -0.21
N LEU A 68 -1.51 4.02 -1.36
CA LEU A 68 -1.42 3.32 -2.64
C LEU A 68 0.04 2.93 -2.95
N GLY A 69 0.99 3.81 -2.64
CA GLY A 69 2.42 3.52 -2.79
C GLY A 69 2.87 2.37 -1.90
N ALA A 70 2.38 2.30 -0.66
CA ALA A 70 2.64 1.21 0.26
C ALA A 70 2.01 -0.12 -0.22
N VAL A 71 0.77 -0.09 -0.73
CA VAL A 71 0.11 -1.26 -1.33
C VAL A 71 0.89 -1.74 -2.55
N ALA A 72 1.35 -0.84 -3.42
CA ALA A 72 2.17 -1.16 -4.58
C ALA A 72 3.54 -1.75 -4.16
N ALA A 73 4.21 -1.13 -3.18
CA ALA A 73 5.49 -1.60 -2.67
C ALA A 73 5.40 -2.97 -2.00
N SER A 74 4.28 -3.26 -1.30
CA SER A 74 4.03 -4.57 -0.68
C SER A 74 3.94 -5.72 -1.70
N ARG A 75 3.58 -5.42 -2.96
CA ARG A 75 3.50 -6.42 -4.03
C ARG A 75 4.87 -6.93 -4.44
N ASP A 76 5.83 -6.03 -4.54
CA ASP A 76 7.13 -6.34 -5.09
C ASP A 76 8.06 -6.96 -4.02
N ASP A 77 7.52 -7.36 -2.86
CA ASP A 77 8.25 -7.94 -1.72
C ASP A 77 9.48 -7.08 -1.35
N ARG A 78 9.37 -5.76 -1.60
CA ARG A 78 10.44 -4.78 -1.36
C ARG A 78 10.54 -4.36 0.10
N HIS A 79 10.15 -5.23 1.04
CA HIS A 79 10.93 -5.24 2.28
C HIS A 79 12.30 -5.60 1.81
N ILE A 80 13.13 -4.56 1.62
CA ILE A 80 14.55 -4.58 1.40
C ILE A 80 14.98 -5.83 2.13
N SER A 81 15.16 -6.91 1.36
CA SER A 81 15.49 -8.18 1.95
C SER A 81 16.65 -7.83 2.84
N ILE A 82 16.69 -8.39 4.04
CA ILE A 82 17.85 -8.26 4.90
C ILE A 82 18.95 -9.01 4.14
N ASP A 83 19.44 -8.43 3.05
CA ASP A 83 20.16 -9.04 1.95
C ASP A 83 21.57 -9.35 2.47
N VAL A 84 21.95 -8.61 3.50
CA VAL A 84 23.09 -8.86 4.38
C VAL A 84 22.92 -10.18 5.15
N LEU A 85 21.78 -10.43 5.82
CA LEU A 85 21.55 -11.70 6.53
C LEU A 85 21.29 -12.86 5.56
N GLY A 86 20.61 -12.61 4.44
CA GLY A 86 20.31 -13.62 3.42
C GLY A 86 21.54 -14.17 2.69
N ARG A 87 22.66 -13.43 2.70
CA ARG A 87 23.97 -13.87 2.17
C ARG A 87 24.79 -14.71 3.15
N VAL A 88 24.52 -14.61 4.45
CA VAL A 88 25.29 -15.28 5.51
C VAL A 88 24.56 -16.51 6.07
N LEU A 89 23.23 -16.52 6.06
CA LEU A 89 22.44 -17.60 6.68
C LEU A 89 22.08 -18.74 5.71
N PRO A 90 21.99 -20.00 6.22
CA PRO A 90 21.50 -21.13 5.44
C PRO A 90 20.07 -20.93 4.91
N PRO A 91 19.69 -21.56 3.78
CA PRO A 91 18.42 -21.32 3.10
C PRO A 91 17.18 -21.56 3.97
N ARG A 92 17.23 -22.49 4.93
CA ARG A 92 16.15 -22.76 5.89
C ARG A 92 15.93 -21.64 6.90
N TRP A 93 17.01 -21.05 7.42
CA TRP A 93 16.93 -19.93 8.37
C TRP A 93 16.48 -18.65 7.69
N ARG A 94 16.87 -18.42 6.43
CA ARG A 94 16.37 -17.31 5.62
C ARG A 94 14.85 -17.38 5.43
N LEU A 95 14.32 -18.57 5.16
CA LEU A 95 12.88 -18.78 5.05
C LEU A 95 12.16 -18.55 6.38
N ALA A 96 12.68 -19.07 7.49
CA ALA A 96 12.11 -18.87 8.83
C ALA A 96 12.08 -17.39 9.23
N ALA A 97 13.20 -16.67 9.04
CA ALA A 97 13.27 -15.22 9.29
C ALA A 97 12.26 -14.47 8.41
N GLY A 98 12.11 -14.86 7.14
CA GLY A 98 11.11 -14.31 6.23
C GLY A 98 9.67 -14.50 6.71
N VAL A 99 9.34 -15.65 7.31
CA VAL A 99 8.02 -15.89 7.91
C VAL A 99 7.79 -14.96 9.09
N VAL A 100 8.75 -14.85 10.01
CA VAL A 100 8.63 -14.01 11.21
C VAL A 100 8.44 -12.54 10.84
N VAL A 101 9.26 -12.00 9.92
CA VAL A 101 9.12 -10.63 9.45
C VAL A 101 7.76 -10.40 8.79
N SER A 102 7.31 -11.32 7.94
CA SER A 102 6.01 -11.20 7.28
C SER A 102 4.86 -11.20 8.28
N LEU A 103 4.92 -12.06 9.30
CA LEU A 103 3.90 -12.15 10.33
C LEU A 103 3.89 -10.91 11.23
N PHE A 104 5.08 -10.38 11.57
CA PHE A 104 5.22 -9.15 12.32
C PHE A 104 4.64 -7.95 11.55
N THR A 105 5.03 -7.79 10.27
CA THR A 105 4.47 -6.75 9.40
C THR A 105 2.96 -6.88 9.26
N ALA A 106 2.45 -8.09 9.04
CA ALA A 106 1.01 -8.34 9.00
C ALA A 106 0.30 -7.92 10.29
N GLY A 107 0.87 -8.29 11.46
CA GLY A 107 0.32 -7.92 12.77
C GLY A 107 0.28 -6.40 12.97
N VAL A 108 1.37 -5.70 12.67
CA VAL A 108 1.43 -4.23 12.75
C VAL A 108 0.38 -3.60 11.82
N CYS A 109 0.30 -4.05 10.57
CA CYS A 109 -0.70 -3.53 9.63
C CYS A 109 -2.14 -3.82 10.05
N LEU A 110 -2.41 -4.96 10.70
CA LEU A 110 -3.72 -5.29 11.24
C LEU A 110 -4.12 -4.35 12.39
N VAL A 111 -3.19 -4.08 13.31
CA VAL A 111 -3.39 -3.12 14.41
C VAL A 111 -3.65 -1.72 13.85
N LEU A 112 -2.86 -1.29 12.87
CA LEU A 112 -3.08 0.01 12.20
C LEU A 112 -4.43 0.06 11.49
N ALA A 113 -4.85 -1.02 10.82
CA ALA A 113 -6.16 -1.09 10.18
C ALA A 113 -7.31 -0.98 11.22
N TRP A 114 -7.15 -1.63 12.38
CA TRP A 114 -8.12 -1.56 13.48
C TRP A 114 -8.27 -0.13 14.02
N HIS A 115 -7.15 0.54 14.33
CA HIS A 115 -7.18 1.92 14.78
C HIS A 115 -7.70 2.87 13.69
N ALA A 116 -7.39 2.61 12.41
CA ALA A 116 -7.90 3.39 11.30
C ALA A 116 -9.43 3.27 11.15
N LEU A 117 -10.01 2.10 11.43
CA LEU A 117 -11.48 1.94 11.47
C LEU A 117 -12.11 2.77 12.58
N GLY A 118 -11.50 2.76 13.79
CA GLY A 118 -11.94 3.61 14.90
C GLY A 118 -11.88 5.08 14.56
N PHE A 119 -10.76 5.53 13.99
CA PHE A 119 -10.56 6.91 13.53
C PHE A 119 -11.60 7.36 12.50
N VAL A 120 -11.91 6.52 11.50
CA VAL A 120 -12.96 6.83 10.50
C VAL A 120 -14.35 6.86 11.15
N GLY A 121 -14.60 6.02 12.15
CA GLY A 121 -15.83 6.03 12.93
C GLY A 121 -16.00 7.33 13.72
N GLU A 122 -14.96 7.75 14.43
CA GLU A 122 -14.93 9.01 15.18
C GLU A 122 -15.13 10.21 14.25
N SER A 123 -14.38 10.32 13.14
CA SER A 123 -14.57 11.43 12.19
C SER A 123 -15.98 11.48 11.58
N ARG A 124 -16.67 10.34 11.49
CA ARG A 124 -18.08 10.30 11.06
C ARG A 124 -19.03 10.80 12.16
N GLU A 125 -18.75 10.48 13.42
CA GLU A 125 -19.57 10.88 14.57
C GLU A 125 -19.42 12.37 14.90
N TYR A 126 -18.20 12.89 14.85
CA TYR A 126 -17.90 14.31 15.04
C TYR A 126 -18.30 15.19 13.85
N GLY A 127 -18.58 14.60 12.69
CA GLY A 127 -18.99 15.33 11.49
C GLY A 127 -17.87 16.13 10.85
N ASP A 128 -16.62 15.64 10.92
CA ASP A 128 -15.47 16.31 10.34
C ASP A 128 -15.67 16.53 8.83
N THR A 129 -15.43 17.77 8.39
CA THR A 129 -15.44 18.13 6.97
C THR A 129 -14.04 18.46 6.47
N LEU A 130 -13.80 18.12 5.20
CA LEU A 130 -12.60 18.45 4.44
C LEU A 130 -13.02 19.08 3.10
N LEU A 131 -12.14 19.92 2.54
CA LEU A 131 -12.40 20.61 1.27
C LEU A 131 -13.72 21.39 1.29
N GLY A 132 -13.97 22.15 2.35
CA GLY A 132 -15.23 22.84 2.61
C GLY A 132 -16.19 21.94 3.39
N ASP A 133 -17.23 21.46 2.73
CA ASP A 133 -18.35 20.71 3.35
C ASP A 133 -18.37 19.21 2.99
N ARG A 134 -17.27 18.64 2.48
CA ARG A 134 -17.26 17.21 2.15
C ARG A 134 -16.90 16.39 3.38
N PRO A 135 -17.59 15.27 3.64
CA PRO A 135 -17.30 14.46 4.81
C PRO A 135 -15.89 13.85 4.76
N ALA A 136 -15.11 14.06 5.81
CA ALA A 136 -13.73 13.60 5.91
C ALA A 136 -13.59 12.07 5.83
N TRP A 137 -14.57 11.36 6.39
CA TRP A 137 -14.58 9.90 6.49
C TRP A 137 -14.45 9.19 5.12
N LEU A 138 -14.98 9.80 4.05
CA LEU A 138 -14.85 9.26 2.68
C LEU A 138 -13.40 9.19 2.24
N PHE A 139 -12.62 10.23 2.55
CA PHE A 139 -11.22 10.33 2.16
C PHE A 139 -10.31 9.52 3.08
N GLN A 140 -10.67 9.40 4.36
CA GLN A 140 -9.92 8.65 5.36
C GLN A 140 -10.19 7.14 5.29
N ALA A 141 -11.30 6.69 4.69
CA ALA A 141 -11.62 5.28 4.51
C ALA A 141 -10.55 4.47 3.74
N ILE A 142 -9.67 5.14 2.99
CA ILE A 142 -8.52 4.48 2.38
C ILE A 142 -7.53 3.92 3.40
N LEU A 143 -7.44 4.49 4.60
CA LEU A 143 -6.55 4.02 5.67
C LEU A 143 -6.85 2.56 6.07
N PRO A 144 -8.05 2.22 6.57
CA PRO A 144 -8.35 0.84 6.96
C PRO A 144 -8.28 -0.12 5.77
N VAL A 145 -8.69 0.32 4.57
CA VAL A 145 -8.64 -0.50 3.36
C VAL A 145 -7.19 -0.79 2.94
N GLY A 146 -6.34 0.23 2.90
CA GLY A 146 -4.94 0.12 2.50
C GLY A 146 -4.14 -0.74 3.47
N PHE A 147 -4.24 -0.46 4.78
CA PHE A 147 -3.56 -1.27 5.81
C PHE A 147 -4.11 -2.71 5.87
N GLY A 148 -5.42 -2.90 5.74
CA GLY A 148 -6.04 -4.22 5.69
C GLY A 148 -5.57 -5.04 4.49
N LEU A 149 -5.47 -4.43 3.32
CA LEU A 149 -4.96 -5.10 2.11
C LEU A 149 -3.49 -5.49 2.25
N ILE A 150 -2.66 -4.61 2.82
CA ILE A 150 -1.24 -4.89 3.10
C ILE A 150 -1.14 -6.06 4.10
N ALA A 151 -1.89 -6.01 5.21
CA ALA A 151 -1.92 -7.07 6.22
C ALA A 151 -2.31 -8.42 5.60
N TYR A 152 -3.37 -8.45 4.80
CA TYR A 152 -3.82 -9.65 4.10
C TYR A 152 -2.73 -10.24 3.19
N ARG A 153 -2.03 -9.41 2.42
CA ARG A 153 -0.93 -9.87 1.55
C ARG A 153 0.21 -10.47 2.34
N TYR A 154 0.63 -9.83 3.43
CA TYR A 154 1.72 -10.35 4.27
C TYR A 154 1.32 -11.63 5.02
N LEU A 155 0.06 -11.79 5.41
CA LEU A 155 -0.45 -13.05 5.95
C LEU A 155 -0.36 -14.19 4.93
N LEU A 156 -0.81 -13.96 3.69
CA LEU A 156 -0.71 -14.96 2.63
C LEU A 156 0.75 -15.31 2.32
N LEU A 157 1.63 -14.32 2.32
CA LEU A 157 3.06 -14.51 2.11
C LEU A 157 3.71 -15.32 3.23
N ALA A 158 3.39 -14.99 4.48
CA ALA A 158 3.83 -15.74 5.65
C ALA A 158 3.37 -17.20 5.57
N LEU A 159 2.11 -17.44 5.20
CA LEU A 159 1.55 -18.78 5.04
C LEU A 159 2.25 -19.56 3.92
N ARG A 160 2.48 -18.96 2.75
CA ARG A 160 3.20 -19.60 1.64
C ARG A 160 4.62 -19.98 2.04
N ARG A 161 5.34 -19.09 2.74
CA ARG A 161 6.70 -19.34 3.24
C ARG A 161 6.71 -20.43 4.31
N ALA A 162 5.72 -20.47 5.21
CA ALA A 162 5.56 -21.50 6.22
C ALA A 162 5.26 -22.88 5.59
N LEU A 163 4.37 -22.94 4.59
CA LEU A 163 4.09 -24.18 3.85
C LEU A 163 5.32 -24.70 3.08
N ALA A 164 6.16 -23.81 2.55
CA ALA A 164 7.42 -24.19 1.92
C ALA A 164 8.43 -24.78 2.93
N LEU A 165 8.44 -24.30 4.18
CA LEU A 165 9.23 -24.91 5.25
C LEU A 165 8.72 -26.30 5.64
N LEU A 166 7.39 -26.50 5.62
CA LEU A 166 6.73 -27.76 5.97
C LEU A 166 6.73 -28.82 4.85
N ARG A 167 7.26 -28.51 3.65
CA ARG A 167 7.47 -29.49 2.58
C ARG A 167 8.97 -29.84 2.50
N PRO A 168 9.47 -30.83 3.27
CA PRO A 168 10.84 -31.29 3.16
C PRO A 168 10.90 -32.32 2.04
N GLY A 169 11.14 -31.94 0.78
CA GLY A 169 11.13 -32.96 -0.28
C GLY A 169 11.40 -32.61 -1.74
N SER A 170 12.27 -31.65 -2.10
CA SER A 170 12.78 -31.60 -3.50
C SER A 170 14.16 -30.97 -3.67
N SER A 171 15.12 -31.36 -2.83
CA SER A 171 16.54 -31.16 -3.15
C SER A 171 17.30 -32.42 -2.73
N ALA A 172 17.09 -33.48 -3.52
CA ALA A 172 18.11 -34.47 -3.82
C ALA A 172 18.84 -33.99 -5.09
#